data_AF-A0A0T9PMZ4-F1
#
_entry.id   AF-A0A0T9PMZ4-F1
#
_cell.length_a   1.000
_cell.length_b   1.000
_cell.length_c   1.000
_cell.angle_alpha   90.00
_cell.angle_beta   90.00
_cell.angle_gamma   90.00
#
_symmetry.space_group_name_H-M   'P 1'
#
loop_
_entity.id
_entity.type
_entity.pdbx_description
1 polymer ?
#
loop_
_entity_poly.entity_id
_entity_poly.type
_entity_poly.pdbx_seq_one_letter_code
_entity_poly.pdbx_strand_id
1 'polypeptide(L)'
;MFCIAGLSIMRVISERLVWVNILEQRMISSWVAENILTEIKILKIEQTNEWLVGQEFMAGRIWYWQSRSIKLQDDRMVMVVVEVRNNKESEHPDFLLEGYIKTND
;
A
#
# COMPACT_ATOMS: atom_id res chain seq x y z
N MET A 1 45.52 -4.06 6.20
CA MET A 1 44.25 -4.60 6.75
C MET A 1 43.22 -3.50 7.11
N PHE A 2 43.62 -2.28 7.50
CA PHE A 2 42.68 -1.18 7.83
C PHE A 2 41.82 -0.65 6.65
N CYS A 3 42.34 -0.54 5.42
CA CYS A 3 41.52 -0.10 4.27
C CYS A 3 40.39 -1.08 3.94
N ILE A 4 40.60 -2.38 4.16
CA ILE A 4 39.58 -3.41 3.90
C ILE A 4 38.47 -3.29 4.94
N ALA A 5 38.81 -3.06 6.22
CA ALA A 5 37.82 -2.80 7.26
C ALA A 5 37.01 -1.52 7.01
N GLY A 6 37.66 -0.42 6.59
CA GLY A 6 36.98 0.84 6.24
C GLY A 6 36.00 0.71 5.07
N LEU A 7 36.41 0.01 3.99
CA LEU A 7 35.53 -0.26 2.84
C LEU A 7 34.36 -1.18 3.20
N SER A 8 34.56 -2.17 4.06
CA SER A 8 33.49 -3.05 4.54
C SER A 8 32.47 -2.31 5.39
N ILE A 9 32.91 -1.43 6.29
CA ILE A 9 31.99 -0.59 7.09
C ILE A 9 31.16 0.32 6.19
N MET A 10 31.78 0.96 5.19
CA MET A 10 31.08 1.79 4.22
C MET A 10 30.01 1.00 3.45
N ARG A 11 30.33 -0.21 2.98
CA ARG A 11 29.36 -1.11 2.32
C ARG A 11 28.16 -1.42 3.23
N VAL A 12 28.42 -1.79 4.49
CA VAL A 12 27.35 -2.10 5.46
C VAL A 12 26.45 -0.89 5.73
N ILE A 13 27.01 0.32 5.79
CA ILE A 13 26.21 1.55 5.96
C ILE A 13 25.36 1.81 4.72
N SER A 14 25.95 1.68 3.52
CA SER A 14 25.22 1.85 2.25
C SER A 14 24.07 0.84 2.11
N GLU A 15 24.29 -0.43 2.45
CA GLU A 15 23.24 -1.46 2.46
C GLU A 15 22.12 -1.12 3.44
N ARG A 16 22.45 -0.63 4.65
CA ARG A 16 21.44 -0.20 5.64
C ARG A 16 20.56 0.95 5.14
N LEU A 17 21.12 1.90 4.39
CA LEU A 17 20.35 3.01 3.82
C LEU A 17 19.28 2.54 2.82
N VAL A 18 19.58 1.51 2.02
CA VAL A 18 18.60 0.91 1.10
C VAL A 18 17.43 0.31 1.87
N TRP A 19 17.71 -0.43 2.95
CA TRP A 19 16.66 -1.03 3.78
C TRP A 19 15.76 0.01 4.45
N VAL A 20 16.35 1.11 4.95
CA VAL A 20 15.57 2.22 5.53
C VAL A 20 14.64 2.84 4.49
N ASN A 21 15.11 3.04 3.26
CA ASN A 21 14.28 3.57 2.19
C ASN A 21 13.10 2.65 1.84
N ILE A 22 13.33 1.33 1.79
CA ILE A 22 12.26 0.35 1.54
C ILE A 22 11.21 0.40 2.66
N LEU A 23 11.63 0.48 3.92
CA LEU A 23 10.72 0.59 5.06
C LEU A 23 9.89 1.86 5.01
N GLU A 24 10.50 3.00 4.66
CA GLU A 24 9.82 4.28 4.49
C GLU A 24 8.75 4.18 3.38
N GLN A 25 9.09 3.62 2.21
CA GLN A 25 8.14 3.41 1.12
C GLN A 25 6.96 2.53 1.54
N ARG A 26 7.23 1.46 2.31
CA ARG A 26 6.18 0.57 2.82
C ARG A 26 5.27 1.25 3.84
N MET A 27 5.83 2.09 4.70
CA MET A 27 5.05 2.86 5.68
C MET A 27 4.14 3.87 4.97
N ILE A 28 4.66 4.63 4.02
CA ILE A 28 3.88 5.64 3.28
C ILE A 28 2.77 4.96 2.46
N SER A 29 3.06 3.86 1.77
CA SER A 29 2.03 3.11 1.03
C SER A 29 0.95 2.50 1.93
N SER A 30 1.28 2.11 3.17
CA SER A 30 0.29 1.74 4.19
C SER A 30 -0.64 2.89 4.54
N TRP A 31 -0.10 4.09 4.78
CA TRP A 31 -0.91 5.27 5.10
C TRP A 31 -1.82 5.70 3.94
N VAL A 32 -1.34 5.61 2.69
CA VAL A 32 -2.17 5.79 1.50
C VAL A 32 -3.31 4.77 1.48
N ALA A 33 -3.00 3.47 1.70
CA ALA A 33 -4.04 2.43 1.71
C ALA A 33 -5.09 2.65 2.81
N GLU A 34 -4.65 3.07 4.00
CA GLU A 34 -5.53 3.41 5.14
C GLU A 34 -6.41 4.62 4.85
N ASN A 35 -5.88 5.65 4.21
CA ASN A 35 -6.64 6.83 3.77
C ASN A 35 -7.73 6.42 2.78
N ILE A 36 -7.38 5.69 1.73
CA ILE A 36 -8.32 5.24 0.70
C ILE A 36 -9.41 4.34 1.31
N LEU A 37 -9.04 3.38 2.16
CA LEU A 37 -10.02 2.52 2.81
C LEU A 37 -10.97 3.33 3.71
N THR A 38 -10.43 4.33 4.42
CA THR A 38 -11.21 5.22 5.28
C THR A 38 -12.16 6.09 4.45
N GLU A 39 -11.70 6.64 3.33
CA GLU A 39 -12.50 7.42 2.40
C GLU A 39 -13.65 6.60 1.83
N ILE A 40 -13.39 5.38 1.35
CA ILE A 40 -14.42 4.43 0.87
C ILE A 40 -15.49 4.21 1.94
N LYS A 41 -15.08 4.01 3.20
CA LYS A 41 -16.00 3.78 4.33
C LYS A 41 -16.83 5.02 4.69
N ILE A 42 -16.20 6.19 4.77
CA ILE A 42 -16.86 7.45 5.18
C ILE A 42 -17.82 7.93 4.10
N LEU A 43 -17.37 7.92 2.84
CA LEU A 43 -18.16 8.37 1.69
C LEU A 43 -19.15 7.31 1.20
N LYS A 44 -19.10 6.09 1.76
CA LYS A 44 -19.92 4.93 1.33
C LYS A 44 -19.82 4.70 -0.17
N ILE A 45 -18.61 4.80 -0.71
CA ILE A 45 -18.36 4.55 -2.14
C ILE A 45 -18.74 3.10 -2.42
N GLU A 46 -19.69 2.89 -3.33
CA GLU A 46 -20.04 1.55 -3.76
C GLU A 46 -18.82 0.88 -4.39
N GLN A 47 -18.36 -0.19 -3.76
CA GLN A 47 -17.31 -1.04 -4.28
C GLN A 47 -17.99 -2.20 -5.02
N THR A 48 -17.48 -2.53 -6.21
CA THR A 48 -17.88 -3.72 -6.98
C THR A 48 -16.71 -4.69 -7.04
N ASN A 49 -16.83 -5.82 -7.76
CA ASN A 49 -15.70 -6.71 -7.99
C ASN A 49 -14.72 -6.17 -9.05
N GLU A 50 -15.06 -5.06 -9.71
CA GLU A 50 -14.19 -4.37 -10.65
C GLU A 50 -13.21 -3.46 -9.89
N TRP A 51 -12.02 -3.30 -10.47
CA TRP A 51 -11.02 -2.41 -9.91
C TRP A 51 -11.39 -0.95 -10.15
N LEU A 52 -11.66 -0.23 -9.07
CA LEU A 52 -11.61 1.22 -9.04
C LEU A 52 -10.15 1.64 -8.90
N VAL A 53 -9.73 2.64 -9.65
CA VAL A 53 -8.33 3.10 -9.67
C VAL A 53 -8.25 4.59 -9.42
N GLY A 54 -7.17 5.02 -8.79
CA GLY A 54 -6.92 6.44 -8.55
C GLY A 54 -5.46 6.74 -8.23
N GLN A 55 -5.23 8.00 -7.86
CA GLN A 55 -3.91 8.50 -7.52
C GLN A 55 -4.00 9.32 -6.22
N GLU A 56 -3.00 9.19 -5.36
CA GLU A 56 -2.87 9.98 -4.13
C GLU A 56 -1.45 10.55 -4.05
N PHE A 57 -1.33 11.83 -3.69
CA PHE A 57 -0.04 12.48 -3.47
C PHE A 57 0.30 12.48 -1.98
N MET A 58 1.37 11.77 -1.61
CA MET A 58 1.84 11.70 -0.22
C MET A 58 3.36 11.65 -0.15
N ALA A 59 3.94 12.36 0.82
CA ALA A 59 5.38 12.42 1.06
C ALA A 59 6.19 12.79 -0.20
N GLY A 60 5.67 13.73 -1.01
CA GLY A 60 6.38 14.23 -2.20
C GLY A 60 6.29 13.33 -3.43
N ARG A 61 5.46 12.26 -3.42
CA ARG A 61 5.31 11.30 -4.52
C ARG A 61 3.83 11.03 -4.83
N ILE A 62 3.56 10.71 -6.10
CA ILE A 62 2.27 10.14 -6.53
C ILE A 62 2.27 8.63 -6.32
N TRP A 63 1.25 8.13 -5.63
CA TRP A 63 0.96 6.73 -5.44
C TRP A 63 -0.26 6.35 -6.29
N TYR A 64 -0.20 5.19 -6.92
CA TYR A 64 -1.28 4.62 -7.71
C TYR A 64 -1.99 3.58 -6.86
N TRP A 65 -3.27 3.79 -6.60
CA TRP A 65 -4.05 2.85 -5.82
C TRP A 65 -5.14 2.20 -6.68
N GLN A 66 -5.51 0.99 -6.31
CA GLN A 66 -6.69 0.32 -6.83
C GLN A 66 -7.46 -0.37 -5.71
N SER A 67 -8.78 -0.30 -5.76
CA SER A 67 -9.67 -0.94 -4.79
C SER A 67 -10.73 -1.78 -5.46
N ARG A 68 -11.11 -2.89 -4.82
CA ARG A 68 -12.28 -3.68 -5.21
C ARG A 68 -12.90 -4.33 -3.99
N SER A 69 -14.14 -4.75 -4.13
CA SER A 69 -14.83 -5.59 -3.16
C SER A 69 -14.91 -7.05 -3.59
N ILE A 70 -14.85 -7.93 -2.60
CA ILE A 70 -15.05 -9.37 -2.75
C ILE A 70 -16.19 -9.73 -1.80
N LYS A 71 -17.29 -10.25 -2.37
CA LYS A 71 -18.40 -10.78 -1.57
C LYS A 71 -17.94 -12.05 -0.85
N LEU A 72 -18.18 -12.10 0.45
CA LEU A 72 -17.93 -13.30 1.27
C LEU A 72 -19.13 -14.25 1.20
N GLN A 73 -18.96 -15.49 1.68
CA GLN A 73 -20.04 -16.49 1.69
C GLN A 73 -21.26 -16.08 2.54
N ASP A 74 -21.07 -15.25 3.57
CA ASP A 74 -22.15 -14.58 4.29
C ASP A 74 -22.43 -13.23 3.60
N ASP A 75 -23.58 -13.09 2.94
CA ASP A 75 -23.97 -11.93 2.10
C ASP A 75 -24.05 -10.60 2.90
N ARG A 76 -23.88 -10.67 4.23
CA ARG A 76 -23.84 -9.53 5.15
C ARG A 76 -22.46 -8.89 5.29
N MET A 77 -21.41 -9.49 4.72
CA MET A 77 -20.05 -8.95 4.78
C MET A 77 -19.39 -8.86 3.41
N VAL A 78 -18.72 -7.73 3.19
CA VAL A 78 -17.93 -7.47 2.01
C VAL A 78 -16.49 -7.19 2.44
N MET A 79 -15.55 -7.88 1.81
CA MET A 79 -14.12 -7.59 1.97
C MET A 79 -13.71 -6.57 0.90
N VAL A 80 -13.14 -5.45 1.31
CA VAL A 80 -12.54 -4.45 0.42
C VAL A 80 -11.04 -4.66 0.42
N VAL A 81 -10.48 -4.87 -0.76
CA VAL A 81 -9.05 -4.98 -0.99
C VAL A 81 -8.57 -3.66 -1.56
N VAL A 82 -7.55 -3.06 -0.94
CA VAL A 82 -6.87 -1.85 -1.43
C VAL A 82 -5.41 -2.19 -1.70
N GLU A 83 -4.96 -1.90 -2.91
CA GLU A 83 -3.59 -2.09 -3.33
C GLU A 83 -2.95 -0.76 -3.69
N VAL A 84 -1.73 -0.53 -3.22
CA VAL A 84 -0.98 0.70 -3.46
C VAL A 84 0.35 0.40 -4.11
N ARG A 85 0.69 1.18 -5.14
CA ARG A 85 1.89 1.05 -5.97
C ARG A 85 2.58 2.40 -6.14
N ASN A 86 3.90 2.40 -6.10
CA ASN A 86 4.76 3.53 -6.41
C ASN A 86 4.94 3.72 -7.92
N ASN A 87 4.63 2.69 -8.71
CA ASN A 87 4.67 2.66 -10.16
C ASN A 87 3.49 1.82 -10.66
N LYS A 88 2.67 2.42 -11.52
CA LYS A 88 1.44 1.85 -12.07
C LYS A 88 1.64 0.49 -12.74
N GLU A 89 2.79 0.27 -13.38
CA GLU A 89 3.08 -0.95 -14.15
C GLU A 89 3.69 -2.08 -13.29
N SER A 90 3.80 -1.87 -11.97
CA SER A 90 4.39 -2.89 -11.06
C SER A 90 3.45 -4.09 -10.92
N GLU A 91 4.00 -5.28 -11.15
CA GLU A 91 3.27 -6.55 -11.02
C GLU A 91 2.73 -6.76 -9.60
N HIS A 92 3.53 -6.41 -8.59
CA HIS A 92 3.16 -6.52 -7.18
C HIS A 92 2.94 -5.15 -6.55
N PRO A 93 1.96 -5.01 -5.64
CA PRO A 93 1.78 -3.79 -4.88
C PRO A 93 2.87 -3.63 -3.81
N ASP A 94 3.24 -2.38 -3.52
CA ASP A 94 4.12 -2.06 -2.38
C ASP A 94 3.41 -2.33 -1.04
N PHE A 95 2.08 -2.19 -1.02
CA PHE A 95 1.24 -2.53 0.11
C PHE A 95 -0.15 -3.02 -0.30
N LEU A 96 -0.66 -4.00 0.43
CA LEU A 96 -1.99 -4.59 0.29
C LEU A 96 -2.70 -4.47 1.63
N LEU A 97 -3.90 -3.88 1.64
CA LEU A 97 -4.76 -3.77 2.80
C LEU A 97 -6.10 -4.47 2.54
N GLU A 98 -6.48 -5.37 3.43
CA GLU A 98 -7.79 -6.01 3.43
C GLU A 98 -8.64 -5.42 4.57
N GLY A 99 -9.74 -4.78 4.20
CA GLY A 99 -10.71 -4.23 5.12
C GLY A 99 -12.04 -4.98 5.02
N TYR A 100 -12.81 -5.03 6.12
CA TYR A 100 -14.15 -5.60 6.12
C TYR A 100 -15.18 -4.51 6.35
N ILE A 101 -16.26 -4.56 5.57
CA ILE A 101 -17.42 -3.68 5.69
C ILE A 101 -18.64 -4.57 5.88
N LYS A 102 -19.42 -4.27 6.92
CA LYS A 102 -20.72 -4.90 7.13
C LYS A 102 -21.74 -4.20 6.25
N THR A 103 -22.45 -4.98 5.43
CA THR A 103 -23.63 -4.49 4.71
C THR A 103 -24.75 -4.37 5.75
N ASN A 104 -25.14 -3.14 6.09
CA ASN A 104 -26.35 -2.94 6.89
C ASN A 104 -27.55 -3.04 5.95
N ASP A 105 -28.36 -4.08 6.13
CA ASP A 105 -29.79 -4.07 5.80
C ASP A 105 -30.52 -3.01 6.64
#